data_AF-A0A368UJQ7-F1
#
_entry.id   AF-A0A368UJQ7-F1
#
_cell.length_a   1.000
_cell.length_b   1.000
_cell.length_c   1.000
_cell.angle_alpha   90.00
_cell.angle_beta   90.00
_cell.angle_gamma   90.00
#
_symmetry.space_group_name_H-M   'P 1'
#
loop_
_entity.id
_entity.type
_entity.pdbx_description
1 polymer ?
#
loop_
_entity_poly.entity_id
_entity_poly.type
_entity_poly.pdbx_seq_one_letter_code
_entity_poly.pdbx_strand_id
1 'polypeptide(L)'
;MEPKQRIKVCKTCLNRGFDPKTGLICRLTGQPPEFINLCKDFSADEIELKKEEQMASFASYASGPLSKDALMVLLTALLMIVGFLFAWDDLYYSNFDAGMAKYSIAVYWTAMPILRMEKVILLQRTFYISAFINLLFFSFISLGTYGSSEFKFIFSMYLGIVLFYIVGYFQIRKLIKARKLKADSTKMEAHFTNDYYNV
;
A
#
# COMPACT_ATOMS: atom_id res chain seq x y z
N MET A 1 23.02 -27.56 -23.03
CA MET A 1 22.52 -26.76 -21.90
C MET A 1 23.66 -26.37 -20.97
N GLU A 2 23.68 -25.17 -20.40
CA GLU A 2 24.74 -24.77 -19.46
C GLU A 2 24.67 -25.56 -18.14
N PRO A 3 25.81 -25.85 -17.47
CA PRO A 3 25.84 -26.58 -16.20
C PRO A 3 24.91 -26.02 -15.13
N LYS A 4 24.83 -24.69 -15.00
CA LYS A 4 23.97 -24.01 -14.02
C LYS A 4 22.48 -24.24 -14.30
N GLN A 5 22.08 -24.29 -15.57
CA GLN A 5 20.70 -24.52 -15.97
C GLN A 5 20.31 -25.98 -15.71
N ARG A 6 21.21 -26.94 -15.96
CA ARG A 6 20.99 -28.37 -15.64
C ARG A 6 20.72 -28.58 -14.16
N ILE A 7 21.51 -27.93 -13.31
CA ILE A 7 21.34 -27.99 -11.85
C ILE A 7 19.98 -27.41 -11.44
N LYS A 8 19.53 -26.30 -12.03
CA LYS A 8 18.21 -25.72 -11.74
C LYS A 8 17.08 -26.71 -12.07
N VAL A 9 17.11 -27.34 -13.25
CA VAL A 9 16.10 -28.33 -13.62
C VAL A 9 16.14 -29.54 -12.68
N CYS A 10 17.33 -30.02 -12.31
CA CYS A 10 17.45 -31.14 -11.39
C CYS A 10 17.02 -30.81 -9.96
N LYS A 11 17.08 -29.55 -9.52
CA LYS A 11 16.59 -29.14 -8.20
C LYS A 11 15.09 -29.33 -8.04
N THR A 12 14.32 -29.16 -9.12
CA THR A 12 12.87 -29.35 -9.10
C THR A 12 12.44 -30.77 -9.49
N CYS A 13 13.36 -31.73 -9.57
CA CYS A 13 13.09 -33.12 -9.91
C CYS A 13 12.86 -33.98 -8.66
N LEU A 14 11.91 -34.90 -8.68
CA LEU A 14 11.68 -35.91 -7.62
C LEU A 14 12.87 -36.86 -7.45
N ASN A 15 13.60 -37.10 -8.55
CA ASN A 15 14.77 -37.96 -8.58
C ASN A 15 16.05 -37.25 -8.08
N ARG A 16 15.94 -36.08 -7.44
CA ARG A 16 17.10 -35.38 -6.87
C ARG A 16 17.65 -36.11 -5.65
N GLY A 17 18.97 -36.23 -5.60
CA GLY A 17 19.75 -36.68 -4.46
C GLY A 17 20.83 -35.67 -4.12
N PHE A 18 21.35 -35.76 -2.90
CA PHE A 18 22.47 -34.95 -2.45
C PHE A 18 23.55 -35.86 -1.90
N ASP A 19 24.75 -35.77 -2.46
CA ASP A 19 25.95 -36.39 -1.94
C ASP A 19 26.88 -35.27 -1.40
N PRO A 20 27.30 -35.32 -0.14
CA PRO A 20 28.22 -34.34 0.44
C PRO A 20 29.53 -34.15 -0.34
N LYS A 21 29.99 -35.17 -1.09
CA LYS A 21 31.25 -35.10 -1.85
C LYS A 21 31.08 -34.46 -3.23
N THR A 22 29.99 -34.79 -3.93
CA THR A 22 29.78 -34.41 -5.34
C THR A 22 28.65 -33.40 -5.56
N GLY A 23 27.83 -33.14 -4.55
CA GLY A 23 26.72 -32.19 -4.59
C GLY A 23 25.41 -32.82 -5.08
N LEU A 24 24.74 -32.15 -6.02
CA LEU A 24 23.44 -32.60 -6.55
C LEU A 24 23.65 -33.79 -7.50
N ILE A 25 23.08 -34.94 -7.17
CA ILE A 25 23.13 -36.17 -7.97
C ILE A 25 21.73 -36.62 -8.37
N CYS A 26 21.62 -37.44 -9.41
CA CYS A 26 20.37 -38.12 -9.74
C CYS A 26 20.28 -39.44 -8.95
N ARG A 27 19.19 -39.68 -8.23
CA ARG A 27 18.95 -40.94 -7.49
C ARG A 27 18.84 -42.16 -8.39
N LEU A 28 18.47 -41.98 -9.66
CA LEU A 28 18.35 -43.09 -10.61
C LEU A 28 19.71 -43.58 -11.12
N THR A 29 20.63 -42.65 -11.39
CA THR A 29 21.95 -42.98 -11.97
C THR A 29 23.08 -42.98 -10.94
N GLY A 30 22.88 -42.36 -9.77
CA GLY A 30 23.92 -42.13 -8.77
C GLY A 30 25.00 -41.14 -9.22
N GLN A 31 24.82 -40.50 -10.38
CA GLN A 31 25.81 -39.64 -11.02
C GLN A 31 25.32 -38.19 -11.08
N PRO A 32 26.25 -37.22 -11.26
CA PRO A 32 25.91 -35.84 -11.57
C PRO A 32 25.08 -35.74 -12.86
N PRO A 33 24.24 -34.70 -13.01
CA PRO A 33 23.41 -34.53 -14.19
C PRO A 33 24.22 -34.14 -15.44
N GLU A 34 24.42 -35.09 -16.35
CA GLU A 34 25.23 -34.93 -17.59
C GLU A 34 24.43 -34.79 -18.89
N PHE A 35 23.10 -34.63 -18.84
CA PHE A 35 22.29 -34.57 -20.06
C PHE A 35 22.53 -33.29 -20.90
N ILE A 36 22.47 -33.43 -22.24
CA ILE A 36 22.76 -32.34 -23.19
C ILE A 36 21.55 -31.41 -23.39
N ASN A 37 20.35 -32.00 -23.48
CA ASN A 37 19.10 -31.29 -23.80
C ASN A 37 18.05 -31.44 -22.68
N LEU A 38 17.42 -32.62 -22.58
CA LEU A 38 16.34 -32.91 -21.63
C LEU A 38 16.61 -34.26 -20.96
N CYS A 39 16.32 -34.35 -19.66
CA CYS A 39 16.35 -35.63 -18.95
C CYS A 39 15.05 -36.39 -19.25
N LYS A 40 15.17 -37.62 -19.78
CA LYS A 40 14.01 -38.46 -20.12
C LYS A 40 13.25 -38.93 -18.87
N ASP A 41 13.97 -39.10 -17.76
CA ASP A 41 13.43 -39.56 -16.48
C ASP A 41 13.10 -38.39 -15.54
N PHE A 42 12.92 -37.19 -16.10
CA PHE A 42 12.53 -36.04 -15.32
C PHE A 42 11.09 -36.20 -14.83
N SER A 43 10.92 -36.10 -13.51
CA SER A 43 9.61 -36.07 -12.87
C SER A 43 9.57 -34.88 -11.93
N ALA A 44 8.62 -33.96 -12.15
CA ALA A 44 8.55 -32.71 -11.41
C ALA A 44 8.13 -32.94 -9.96
N ASP A 45 8.87 -32.34 -9.03
CA ASP A 45 8.49 -32.24 -7.63
C ASP A 45 7.71 -30.95 -7.41
N GLU A 46 6.38 -31.03 -7.41
CA GLU A 46 5.49 -29.88 -7.26
C GLU A 46 5.75 -29.07 -5.98
N ILE A 47 6.25 -29.70 -4.91
CA ILE A 47 6.53 -29.04 -3.64
C ILE A 47 7.75 -28.13 -3.80
N GLU A 48 8.83 -28.64 -4.37
CA GLU A 48 10.05 -27.85 -4.58
C GLU A 48 9.85 -26.79 -5.68
N LEU A 49 9.02 -27.08 -6.68
CA LEU A 49 8.69 -26.14 -7.75
C LEU A 49 7.95 -24.91 -7.19
N LYS A 50 6.93 -25.12 -6.35
CA LYS A 50 6.26 -24.02 -5.62
C LYS A 50 7.19 -23.25 -4.71
N LYS A 51 8.15 -23.94 -4.08
CA LYS A 51 9.13 -23.30 -3.19
C LYS A 51 10.13 -22.45 -3.96
N GLU A 52 10.63 -22.91 -5.10
CA GLU A 52 11.48 -22.10 -5.98
C GLU A 52 10.72 -20.89 -6.54
N GLU A 53 9.45 -21.05 -6.93
CA GLU A 53 8.59 -19.93 -7.36
C GLU A 53 8.42 -18.88 -6.26
N GLN A 54 8.14 -19.31 -5.03
CA GLN A 54 8.04 -18.41 -3.88
C GLN A 54 9.37 -17.70 -3.63
N MET A 55 10.49 -18.42 -3.59
CA MET A 55 11.81 -17.82 -3.36
C MET A 55 12.20 -16.84 -4.48
N ALA A 56 11.87 -17.14 -5.72
CA ALA A 56 12.07 -16.24 -6.85
C ALA A 56 11.24 -14.95 -6.70
N SER A 57 9.99 -15.07 -6.24
CA SER A 57 9.14 -13.91 -5.96
C SER A 57 9.76 -13.04 -4.85
N PHE A 58 10.20 -13.62 -3.72
CA PHE A 58 10.85 -12.88 -2.63
C PHE A 58 12.18 -12.23 -3.05
N ALA A 59 13.00 -12.92 -3.84
CA ALA A 59 14.27 -12.38 -4.33
C ALA A 59 14.06 -11.15 -5.24
N SER A 60 12.98 -11.15 -6.03
CA SER A 60 12.59 -9.98 -6.84
C SER A 60 12.09 -8.79 -5.99
N TYR A 61 11.47 -9.05 -4.83
CA TYR A 61 11.13 -7.99 -3.87
C TYR A 61 12.36 -7.41 -3.15
N ALA A 62 13.36 -8.24 -2.85
CA ALA A 62 14.53 -7.81 -2.07
C ALA A 62 15.59 -7.05 -2.88
N SER A 63 15.62 -7.21 -4.20
CA SER A 63 16.64 -6.61 -5.09
C SER A 63 16.12 -5.47 -5.97
N GLY A 64 14.85 -5.09 -5.82
CA GLY A 64 14.26 -3.98 -6.56
C GLY A 64 14.73 -2.62 -6.04
N PRO A 65 14.85 -1.60 -6.92
CA PRO A 65 14.97 -0.21 -6.47
C PRO A 65 13.79 0.11 -5.55
N LEU A 66 14.06 0.80 -4.44
CA LEU A 66 13.06 1.19 -3.46
C LEU A 66 11.84 1.77 -4.19
N SER A 67 10.70 1.07 -4.10
CA SER A 67 9.53 1.45 -4.88
C SER A 67 9.10 2.87 -4.49
N LYS A 68 8.57 3.63 -5.45
CA LYS A 68 8.06 4.98 -5.18
C LYS A 68 7.07 4.97 -4.00
N ASP A 69 6.31 3.90 -3.85
CA ASP A 69 5.37 3.69 -2.74
C ASP A 69 6.09 3.52 -1.40
N ALA A 70 7.17 2.74 -1.34
CA ALA A 70 7.98 2.57 -0.12
C ALA A 70 8.68 3.87 0.29
N LEU A 71 9.17 4.65 -0.69
CA LEU A 71 9.74 5.97 -0.43
C LEU A 71 8.70 6.95 0.13
N MET A 72 7.48 6.95 -0.43
CA MET A 72 6.38 7.78 0.08
C MET A 72 6.00 7.42 1.51
N VAL A 73 5.95 6.13 1.86
CA VAL A 73 5.69 5.69 3.24
C VAL A 73 6.78 6.17 4.20
N LEU A 74 8.06 6.02 3.83
CA LEU A 74 9.18 6.48 4.65
C LEU A 74 9.18 8.00 4.84
N LEU A 75 8.97 8.77 3.77
CA LEU A 75 8.88 10.23 3.84
C LEU A 75 7.75 10.66 4.76
N THR A 76 6.62 9.97 4.70
CA THR A 76 5.46 10.29 5.53
C THR A 76 5.68 9.95 7.00
N ALA A 77 6.35 8.83 7.30
CA ALA A 77 6.75 8.49 8.66
C ALA A 77 7.70 9.54 9.25
N LEU A 78 8.66 10.05 8.45
CA LEU A 78 9.55 11.13 8.86
C LEU A 78 8.78 12.42 9.19
N LEU A 79 7.82 12.80 8.34
CA LEU A 79 6.99 13.99 8.57
C LEU A 79 6.12 13.88 9.84
N MET A 80 5.63 12.68 10.18
CA MET A 80 4.92 12.44 11.44
C MET A 80 5.83 12.67 12.64
N ILE A 81 7.07 12.17 12.60
CA ILE A 81 8.04 12.36 13.67
C ILE A 81 8.35 13.85 13.84
N VAL A 82 8.59 14.57 12.74
CA VAL A 82 8.84 16.01 12.77
C VAL A 82 7.64 16.77 13.34
N GLY A 83 6.42 16.49 12.87
CA GLY A 83 5.20 17.14 13.37
C GLY A 83 4.97 16.88 14.87
N PHE A 84 5.29 15.68 15.34
CA PHE A 84 5.22 15.34 16.76
C PHE A 84 6.24 16.13 17.59
N LEU A 85 7.48 16.26 17.12
CA LEU A 85 8.52 17.03 17.81
C LEU A 85 8.15 18.51 17.94
N PHE A 86 7.56 19.12 16.89
CA PHE A 86 7.07 20.50 16.96
C PHE A 86 5.87 20.65 17.89
N ALA A 87 4.98 19.66 17.96
CA ALA A 87 3.83 19.69 18.87
C ALA A 87 4.23 19.46 20.33
N TRP A 88 5.36 18.79 20.58
CA TRP A 88 5.83 18.45 21.91
C TRP A 88 6.13 19.69 22.78
N ASP A 89 6.74 20.73 22.19
CA ASP A 89 7.03 21.98 22.89
C ASP A 89 5.76 22.72 23.32
N ASP A 90 4.72 22.73 22.46
CA ASP A 90 3.42 23.33 22.78
C ASP A 90 2.64 22.52 23.84
N LEU A 91 2.76 21.18 23.81
CA LEU A 91 2.14 20.30 24.80
C LEU A 91 2.76 20.48 26.19
N TYR A 92 4.07 20.75 26.25
CA TYR A 92 4.83 20.86 27.49
C TYR A 92 4.60 22.21 28.21
N TYR A 93 4.40 23.30 27.48
CA TYR A 93 4.29 24.66 28.04
C TYR A 93 2.86 25.19 28.27
N SER A 94 1.95 24.32 28.73
CA SER A 94 0.60 24.65 29.26
C SER A 94 -0.50 25.09 28.27
N ASN A 95 -0.24 25.13 26.96
CA ASN A 95 -1.28 25.33 25.94
C ASN A 95 -1.77 23.99 25.36
N PHE A 96 -2.26 23.11 26.24
CA PHE A 96 -2.68 21.75 25.88
C PHE A 96 -3.66 21.73 24.70
N ASP A 97 -4.63 22.66 24.67
CA ASP A 97 -5.62 22.76 23.60
C ASP A 97 -5.00 23.14 22.24
N ALA A 98 -4.02 24.05 22.23
CA ALA A 98 -3.32 24.45 21.01
C ALA A 98 -2.38 23.33 20.50
N GLY A 99 -1.72 22.62 21.42
CA GLY A 99 -0.84 21.50 21.10
C GLY A 99 -1.61 20.33 20.47
N MET A 100 -2.76 19.97 21.05
CA MET A 100 -3.61 18.89 20.53
C MET A 100 -4.21 19.23 19.16
N ALA A 101 -4.60 20.49 18.93
CA ALA A 101 -5.07 20.96 17.62
C ALA A 101 -3.98 20.87 16.54
N LYS A 102 -2.75 21.31 16.85
CA LYS A 102 -1.62 21.23 15.92
C LYS A 102 -1.22 19.79 15.60
N TYR A 103 -1.18 18.91 16.62
CA TYR A 103 -0.86 17.50 16.45
C TYR A 103 -1.89 16.77 15.58
N SER A 104 -3.19 17.00 15.83
CA SER A 104 -4.25 16.36 15.05
C SER A 104 -4.28 16.83 13.58
N ILE A 105 -3.94 18.09 13.30
CA ILE A 105 -3.72 18.59 11.93
C ILE A 105 -2.52 17.89 11.28
N ALA A 106 -1.40 17.76 11.99
CA ALA A 106 -0.19 17.11 11.47
C ALA A 106 -0.44 15.63 11.12
N VAL A 107 -1.00 14.86 12.06
CA VAL A 107 -1.36 13.43 11.85
C VAL A 107 -2.31 13.26 10.67
N TYR A 108 -3.26 14.18 10.48
CA TYR A 108 -4.21 14.16 9.38
C TYR A 108 -3.53 14.37 8.01
N TRP A 109 -2.69 15.41 7.89
CA TRP A 109 -1.97 15.71 6.66
C TRP A 109 -0.99 14.59 6.28
N THR A 110 -0.41 13.91 7.27
CA THR A 110 0.47 12.77 7.04
C THR A 110 -0.26 11.45 6.85
N ALA A 111 -1.49 11.27 7.35
CA ALA A 111 -2.23 10.01 7.13
C ALA A 111 -2.83 9.92 5.70
N MET A 112 -3.14 11.07 5.09
CA MET A 112 -3.75 11.17 3.76
C MET A 112 -2.98 10.46 2.62
N PRO A 113 -1.63 10.56 2.53
CA PRO A 113 -0.86 9.87 1.48
C PRO A 113 -0.71 8.35 1.65
N ILE A 114 -0.75 7.83 2.89
CA ILE A 114 -0.46 6.41 3.19
C ILE A 114 -1.66 5.49 2.90
N LEU A 115 -2.87 6.00 3.02
CA LEU A 115 -4.06 5.18 2.88
C LEU A 115 -4.33 4.90 1.39
N ARG A 116 -4.33 3.61 1.00
CA ARG A 116 -4.79 3.18 -0.33
C ARG A 116 -6.19 3.73 -0.59
N MET A 117 -6.36 4.41 -1.73
CA MET A 117 -7.53 5.18 -2.18
C MET A 117 -8.90 4.54 -1.89
N GLU A 118 -9.02 3.21 -1.82
CA GLU A 118 -10.29 2.52 -1.55
C GLU A 118 -10.72 2.56 -0.08
N LYS A 119 -9.78 2.50 0.88
CA LYS A 119 -10.09 2.60 2.31
C LYS A 119 -10.07 4.05 2.82
N VAL A 120 -9.45 4.97 2.07
CA VAL A 120 -9.45 6.41 2.32
C VAL A 120 -10.87 6.95 2.43
N ILE A 121 -11.77 6.52 1.54
CA ILE A 121 -13.12 7.08 1.43
C ILE A 121 -13.95 6.79 2.70
N LEU A 122 -13.82 5.58 3.26
CA LEU A 122 -14.56 5.20 4.46
C LEU A 122 -14.01 5.93 5.70
N LEU A 123 -12.67 6.02 5.80
CA LEU A 123 -12.02 6.74 6.89
C LEU A 123 -12.25 8.27 6.82
N GLN A 124 -12.29 8.82 5.60
CA GLN A 124 -12.70 10.21 5.36
C GLN A 124 -14.12 10.43 5.89
N ARG A 125 -15.07 9.56 5.54
CA ARG A 125 -16.47 9.69 5.96
C ARG A 125 -16.62 9.66 7.49
N THR A 126 -15.99 8.73 8.18
CA THR A 126 -16.08 8.65 9.64
C THR A 126 -15.43 9.85 10.31
N PHE A 127 -14.30 10.33 9.78
CA PHE A 127 -13.67 11.56 10.23
C PHE A 127 -14.54 12.81 9.97
N TYR A 128 -15.23 12.89 8.84
CA TYR A 128 -16.14 14.01 8.55
C TYR A 128 -17.31 14.06 9.52
N ILE A 129 -17.86 12.91 9.87
CA ILE A 129 -18.91 12.81 10.87
C ILE A 129 -18.38 13.23 12.24
N SER A 130 -17.19 12.78 12.64
CA SER A 130 -16.62 13.15 13.94
C SER A 130 -16.23 14.63 14.02
N ALA A 131 -15.66 15.21 12.97
CA ALA A 131 -15.32 16.63 12.89
C ALA A 131 -16.59 17.50 12.95
N PHE A 132 -17.65 17.10 12.27
CA PHE A 132 -18.94 17.80 12.32
C PHE A 132 -19.60 17.72 13.71
N ILE A 133 -19.54 16.55 14.37
CA ILE A 133 -20.04 16.40 15.75
C ILE A 133 -19.24 17.28 16.71
N ASN A 134 -17.91 17.29 16.60
CA ASN A 134 -17.07 18.18 17.41
C ASN A 134 -17.38 19.66 17.16
N LEU A 135 -17.70 20.02 15.92
CA LEU A 135 -18.08 21.40 15.54
C LEU A 135 -19.42 21.82 16.15
N LEU A 136 -20.42 20.92 16.14
CA LEU A 136 -21.69 21.15 16.83
C LEU A 136 -21.48 21.28 18.35
N PHE A 137 -20.64 20.42 18.92
CA PHE A 137 -20.34 20.43 20.35
C PHE A 137 -19.62 21.72 20.78
N PHE A 138 -18.58 22.14 20.04
CA PHE A 138 -17.88 23.40 20.31
C PHE A 138 -18.80 24.61 20.14
N SER A 139 -19.62 24.64 19.09
CA SER A 139 -20.57 25.74 18.88
C SER A 139 -21.57 25.86 20.04
N PHE A 140 -22.00 24.72 20.60
CA PHE A 140 -22.89 24.66 21.75
C PHE A 140 -22.22 25.17 23.04
N ILE A 141 -20.96 24.79 23.28
CA ILE A 141 -20.19 25.30 24.43
C ILE A 141 -19.96 26.81 24.29
N SER A 142 -19.59 27.27 23.10
CA SER A 142 -19.23 28.68 22.87
C SER A 142 -20.41 29.64 23.02
N LEU A 143 -21.65 29.18 22.78
CA LEU A 143 -22.88 29.95 23.03
C LEU A 143 -23.03 30.37 24.51
N GLY A 144 -22.40 29.67 25.44
CA GLY A 144 -22.46 29.98 26.87
C GLY A 144 -21.28 30.79 27.42
N THR A 145 -20.17 30.91 26.69
CA THR A 145 -18.88 31.31 27.29
C THR A 145 -18.13 32.44 26.58
N TYR A 146 -18.33 32.67 25.27
CA TYR A 146 -17.48 33.58 24.50
C TYR A 146 -18.21 34.82 23.94
N GLY A 147 -17.49 35.93 23.81
CA GLY A 147 -17.98 37.19 23.23
C GLY A 147 -18.25 37.10 21.72
N SER A 148 -19.14 37.96 21.21
CA SER A 148 -19.69 37.87 19.85
C SER A 148 -18.67 38.03 18.69
N SER A 149 -17.48 38.56 18.94
CA SER A 149 -16.41 38.73 17.96
C SER A 149 -15.58 37.46 17.73
N GLU A 150 -15.22 36.76 18.81
CA GLU A 150 -14.43 35.51 18.74
C GLU A 150 -15.25 34.38 18.11
N PHE A 151 -16.54 34.32 18.42
CA PHE A 151 -17.47 33.39 17.80
C PHE A 151 -17.51 33.55 16.27
N LYS A 152 -17.51 34.78 15.75
CA LYS A 152 -17.54 35.05 14.30
C LYS A 152 -16.27 34.58 13.59
N PHE A 153 -15.10 34.77 14.22
CA PHE A 153 -13.82 34.32 13.66
C PHE A 153 -13.78 32.80 13.58
N ILE A 154 -14.10 32.14 14.70
CA ILE A 154 -14.16 30.68 14.82
C ILE A 154 -15.15 30.10 13.79
N PHE A 155 -16.36 30.65 13.73
CA PHE A 155 -17.38 30.24 12.76
C PHE A 155 -16.91 30.41 11.31
N SER A 156 -16.23 31.51 10.97
CA SER A 156 -15.73 31.75 9.61
C SER A 156 -14.64 30.77 9.19
N MET A 157 -13.70 30.45 10.10
CA MET A 157 -12.64 29.48 9.85
C MET A 157 -13.24 28.09 9.61
N TYR A 158 -14.23 27.71 10.41
CA TYR A 158 -14.95 26.45 10.25
C TYR A 158 -15.79 26.40 8.97
N LEU A 159 -16.43 27.51 8.59
CA LEU A 159 -17.14 27.59 7.31
C LEU A 159 -16.17 27.39 6.13
N GLY A 160 -14.98 27.98 6.19
CA GLY A 160 -13.93 27.77 5.20
C GLY A 160 -13.50 26.30 5.10
N ILE A 161 -13.35 25.62 6.24
CA ILE A 161 -13.04 24.19 6.32
C ILE A 161 -14.16 23.36 5.66
N VAL A 162 -15.43 23.63 5.97
CA VAL A 162 -16.58 22.94 5.36
C VAL A 162 -16.63 23.15 3.85
N LEU A 163 -16.41 24.37 3.36
CA LEU A 163 -16.41 24.68 1.93
C LEU A 163 -15.26 23.95 1.21
N PHE A 164 -14.05 23.97 1.78
CA PHE A 164 -12.91 23.23 1.26
C PHE A 164 -13.22 21.72 1.15
N TYR A 165 -13.91 21.16 2.15
CA TYR A 165 -14.34 19.76 2.13
C TYR A 165 -15.39 19.43 1.08
N ILE A 166 -16.37 20.31 0.86
CA ILE A 166 -17.37 20.14 -0.20
C ILE A 166 -16.67 20.08 -1.56
N VAL A 167 -15.73 21.00 -1.83
CA VAL A 167 -14.95 21.02 -3.08
C VAL A 167 -14.12 19.74 -3.24
N GLY A 168 -13.41 19.32 -2.20
CA GLY A 168 -12.62 18.08 -2.21
C GLY A 168 -13.48 16.85 -2.49
N TYR A 169 -14.67 16.75 -1.89
CA TYR A 169 -15.62 15.66 -2.12
C TYR A 169 -16.04 15.56 -3.59
N PHE A 170 -16.36 16.68 -4.24
CA PHE A 170 -16.74 16.69 -5.66
C PHE A 170 -15.60 16.23 -6.57
N GLN A 171 -14.37 16.67 -6.29
CA GLN A 171 -13.19 16.26 -7.07
C GLN A 171 -12.93 14.75 -6.96
N ILE A 172 -13.00 14.20 -5.75
CA ILE A 172 -12.83 12.75 -5.53
C ILE A 172 -13.93 11.96 -6.25
N ARG A 173 -15.19 12.41 -6.19
CA ARG A 173 -16.30 11.74 -6.89
C ARG A 173 -16.08 11.72 -8.41
N LYS A 174 -15.52 12.79 -8.97
CA LYS A 174 -15.17 12.88 -10.40
C LYS A 174 -14.09 11.86 -10.77
N LEU A 175 -13.05 11.72 -9.94
CA LEU A 175 -11.97 10.75 -10.15
C LEU A 175 -12.47 9.29 -10.07
N ILE A 176 -13.35 8.97 -9.11
CA ILE A 176 -13.92 7.62 -8.99
C ILE A 176 -14.74 7.26 -10.24
N LYS A 177 -15.56 8.18 -10.73
CA LYS A 177 -16.32 7.96 -11.98
C LYS A 177 -15.39 7.72 -13.17
N ALA A 178 -14.33 8.52 -13.31
CA ALA A 178 -13.36 8.36 -14.39
C ALA A 178 -12.66 6.99 -14.35
N ARG A 179 -12.31 6.49 -13.15
CA ARG A 179 -11.68 5.16 -13.00
C ARG A 179 -12.63 4.01 -13.34
N LYS A 180 -13.90 4.09 -12.94
CA LYS A 180 -14.89 3.06 -13.30
C LYS A 180 -15.07 2.97 -14.80
N LEU A 181 -15.22 4.11 -15.47
CA LEU A 181 -15.34 4.16 -16.93
C LEU A 181 -14.12 3.53 -17.63
N LYS A 182 -12.91 3.79 -17.13
CA LYS A 182 -11.69 3.18 -17.67
C LYS A 182 -11.61 1.67 -17.41
N ALA A 183 -12.05 1.20 -16.25
CA ALA A 183 -12.07 -0.23 -15.94
C ALA A 183 -13.08 -0.99 -16.81
N ASP A 184 -14.25 -0.38 -17.06
CA ASP A 184 -15.28 -0.95 -17.90
C ASP A 184 -14.85 -0.98 -19.38
N SER A 185 -14.13 0.05 -19.86
CA SER A 185 -13.58 0.04 -21.23
C SER A 185 -12.54 -1.07 -21.43
N THR A 186 -11.64 -1.27 -20.48
CA THR A 186 -10.63 -2.35 -20.56
C THR A 186 -11.26 -3.74 -20.53
N LYS A 187 -12.36 -3.93 -19.79
CA LYS A 187 -13.11 -5.20 -19.81
C LYS A 187 -13.77 -5.46 -21.16
N MET A 188 -14.30 -4.43 -21.81
CA MET A 188 -14.86 -4.56 -23.16
C MET A 188 -13.79 -4.94 -24.18
N GLU A 189 -12.62 -4.26 -24.16
CA GLU A 189 -11.49 -4.61 -25.04
C GLU A 189 -11.04 -6.06 -24.86
N ALA A 190 -10.94 -6.55 -23.61
CA ALA A 190 -10.58 -7.93 -23.33
C ALA A 190 -11.58 -8.95 -23.90
N HIS A 191 -12.89 -8.63 -23.86
CA HIS A 191 -13.92 -9.50 -24.45
C HIS A 191 -13.77 -9.58 -25.98
N PHE A 192 -13.58 -8.45 -26.66
CA PHE A 192 -13.39 -8.43 -28.12
C PHE A 192 -12.13 -9.19 -28.57
N THR A 193 -11.05 -9.13 -27.80
CA THR A 193 -9.84 -9.90 -28.12
C THR A 193 -10.05 -11.40 -27.97
N ASN A 194 -10.85 -11.86 -27.02
CA ASN A 194 -11.05 -13.29 -26.76
C ASN A 194 -11.93 -13.96 -27.83
N ASP A 195 -12.86 -13.21 -28.44
CA ASP A 195 -13.69 -13.70 -29.55
C ASP A 195 -12.88 -13.84 -30.85
N TYR A 196 -11.79 -13.08 -31.02
CA TYR A 196 -10.95 -13.12 -32.22
C TYR A 196 -9.95 -14.29 -32.25
N TYR A 197 -9.61 -14.87 -31.09
CA TYR A 197 -8.67 -16.00 -30.97
C TYR A 197 -9.36 -17.37 -30.87
N ASN A 198 -10.69 -17.42 -30.80
CA ASN A 198 -11.49 -18.66 -30.74
C ASN A 198 -12.13 -19.05 -32.08
N VAL A 199 -11.59 -18.53 -33.20
CA VAL A 199 -11.95 -18.89 -34.58
C VAL A 199 -10.73 -19.52 -35.25
#